data_AF-A0A2V6RHE5-F1
#
_entry.id   AF-A0A2V6RHE5-F1
#
_cell.length_a   1.000
_cell.length_b   1.000
_cell.length_c   1.000
_cell.angle_alpha   90.00
_cell.angle_beta   90.00
_cell.angle_gamma   90.00
#
_symmetry.space_group_name_H-M   'P 1'
#
loop_
_entity.id
_entity.type
_entity.pdbx_description
1 polymer ?
#
loop_
_entity_poly.entity_id
_entity_poly.type
_entity_poly.pdbx_seq_one_letter_code
_entity_poly.pdbx_strand_id
1 'polypeptide(L)'
;MRSRRESRAGGARGDRRHRRRLRPGRRRSRRRPHRRDRAIPGSGPAGDRRDGAAGPAGRRGRAHASRRGGGRRAERRRLRVGHDGGGLRRRDHHLRLRLAGARPDAHLGSAARKAGAVVNVHAENGDMLDHCTRTLLAAGRHDPRYYAQSRPTLAEAEATRRAIDYAALVDAEIYIVHLSCADALEAVSAARRRGLRVWAETRPIYLALTEERYEIGGTEAAKFVGAPPLRTARDQAALWDGLRAGDIQAIGSDNTSWTVEQKAAGAQDFTKVPYGVPGLETEMPVIYSEGVSRGRIPLQTFVAAFSTNPARIFGLYPQKGTIAVGSDADLVLFDPARAGIVDERRLHSRAGYDPFNGFALQGLLVLTLARGEVIARDGQFVGQLGRGRHLLRHRSHTGA
;
A
#
# COMPACT_ATOMS: atom_id res chain seq x y z
N MET A 1 -35.92 35.59 46.10
CA MET A 1 -37.12 36.43 45.82
C MET A 1 -37.66 36.00 44.46
N ARG A 2 -38.78 35.24 44.39
CA ARG A 2 -40.13 35.69 43.93
C ARG A 2 -40.03 36.73 42.80
N SER A 3 -40.62 36.56 41.61
CA SER A 3 -42.02 36.19 41.34
C SER A 3 -42.19 35.82 39.85
N ARG A 4 -43.02 34.79 39.52
CA ARG A 4 -44.36 34.87 38.86
C ARG A 4 -44.32 35.32 37.38
N ARG A 5 -45.07 34.77 36.42
CA ARG A 5 -46.21 33.83 36.38
C ARG A 5 -46.54 33.54 34.90
N GLU A 6 -47.06 32.33 34.64
CA GLU A 6 -48.25 31.98 33.81
C GLU A 6 -48.36 32.54 32.36
N SER A 7 -48.82 31.83 31.32
CA SER A 7 -49.79 30.74 31.23
C SER A 7 -49.85 30.14 29.81
N ARG A 8 -50.05 28.81 29.73
CA ARG A 8 -51.08 28.01 28.98
C ARG A 8 -51.32 28.27 27.47
N ALA A 9 -51.78 27.34 26.63
CA ALA A 9 -51.98 25.89 26.59
C ALA A 9 -52.73 25.57 25.26
N GLY A 10 -52.68 24.31 24.80
CA GLY A 10 -53.59 23.72 23.78
C GLY A 10 -52.86 23.34 22.48
N GLY A 11 -52.71 22.08 22.05
CA GLY A 11 -53.70 20.99 21.92
C GLY A 11 -54.42 21.14 20.56
N ALA A 12 -54.62 20.18 19.65
CA ALA A 12 -54.45 18.73 19.61
C ALA A 12 -54.55 18.23 18.14
N ARG A 13 -53.80 17.16 17.81
CA ARG A 13 -54.21 15.90 17.13
C ARG A 13 -55.14 15.87 15.90
N GLY A 14 -54.69 15.07 14.92
CA GLY A 14 -55.49 14.20 14.02
C GLY A 14 -55.72 14.75 12.60
N ASP A 15 -55.85 13.98 11.52
CA ASP A 15 -55.71 12.56 11.18
C ASP A 15 -55.86 12.46 9.63
N ARG A 16 -55.43 11.34 9.03
CA ARG A 16 -55.83 10.73 7.72
C ARG A 16 -55.31 11.23 6.34
N ARG A 17 -54.51 10.32 5.76
CA ARG A 17 -54.56 9.67 4.41
C ARG A 17 -55.81 10.01 3.57
N HIS A 18 -55.80 10.23 2.24
CA HIS A 18 -55.35 9.30 1.17
C HIS A 18 -55.41 9.96 -0.24
N ARG A 19 -54.44 9.60 -1.11
CA ARG A 19 -54.47 9.35 -2.58
C ARG A 19 -54.99 10.42 -3.58
N ARG A 20 -54.13 10.78 -4.55
CA ARG A 20 -54.38 10.57 -6.00
C ARG A 20 -53.09 10.57 -6.83
N ARG A 21 -53.11 9.70 -7.84
CA ARG A 21 -52.05 9.34 -8.80
C ARG A 21 -51.89 10.41 -9.88
N LEU A 22 -50.68 10.61 -10.41
CA LEU A 22 -50.44 10.90 -11.84
C LEU A 22 -49.08 10.32 -12.30
N ARG A 23 -49.12 9.50 -13.35
CA ARG A 23 -47.98 9.20 -14.24
C ARG A 23 -47.93 10.28 -15.33
N PRO A 24 -46.77 10.55 -15.92
CA PRO A 24 -46.52 10.11 -17.31
C PRO A 24 -45.09 9.54 -17.43
N GLY A 25 -44.65 8.77 -18.41
CA GLY A 25 -45.11 8.49 -19.77
C GLY A 25 -43.83 8.10 -20.52
N ARG A 26 -43.75 6.86 -21.00
CA ARG A 26 -42.57 6.32 -21.69
C ARG A 26 -42.35 7.03 -23.02
N ARG A 27 -41.15 7.54 -23.27
CA ARG A 27 -40.57 7.58 -24.63
C ARG A 27 -39.17 6.97 -24.60
N ARG A 28 -39.07 5.78 -25.21
CA ARG A 28 -37.83 5.11 -25.56
C ARG A 28 -37.17 5.90 -26.70
N SER A 29 -36.03 6.54 -26.46
CA SER A 29 -35.09 6.88 -27.52
C SER A 29 -33.93 5.89 -27.48
N ARG A 30 -33.91 4.97 -28.45
CA ARG A 30 -32.76 4.14 -28.76
C ARG A 30 -31.60 5.07 -29.16
N ARG A 31 -30.63 5.28 -28.27
CA ARG A 31 -29.28 5.72 -28.66
C ARG A 31 -28.32 4.62 -28.21
N ARG A 32 -27.86 3.83 -29.19
CA ARG A 32 -26.67 3.00 -29.07
C ARG A 32 -25.47 3.94 -28.97
N PRO A 33 -24.54 3.75 -28.04
CA PRO A 33 -23.14 4.02 -28.28
C PRO A 33 -22.47 2.70 -28.64
N HIS A 34 -21.97 2.59 -29.86
CA HIS A 34 -20.92 1.63 -30.19
C HIS A 34 -19.72 1.94 -29.29
N ARG A 35 -19.59 1.21 -28.17
CA ARG A 35 -18.29 1.03 -27.52
C ARG A 35 -17.69 -0.24 -28.11
N ARG A 36 -16.65 -0.04 -28.92
CA ARG A 36 -15.72 -1.12 -29.27
C ARG A 36 -14.97 -1.45 -27.99
N ASP A 37 -15.38 -2.53 -27.35
CA ASP A 37 -14.61 -3.16 -26.28
C ASP A 37 -13.27 -3.62 -26.87
N ARG A 38 -12.18 -2.95 -26.47
CA ARG A 38 -10.84 -3.50 -26.60
C ARG A 38 -10.37 -3.87 -25.19
N ALA A 39 -10.46 -5.16 -24.91
CA ALA A 39 -9.90 -5.78 -23.72
C ALA A 39 -8.39 -5.52 -23.65
N ILE A 40 -7.93 -5.03 -22.50
CA ILE A 40 -6.51 -4.95 -22.16
C ILE A 40 -6.17 -6.24 -21.38
N PRO A 41 -5.30 -7.14 -21.90
CA PRO A 41 -4.92 -8.35 -21.20
C PRO A 41 -4.22 -8.01 -19.88
N GLY A 42 -4.75 -8.56 -18.79
CA GLY A 42 -4.09 -8.50 -17.48
C GLY A 42 -2.92 -9.47 -17.43
N SER A 43 -1.76 -8.98 -17.04
CA SER A 43 -0.59 -9.79 -16.70
C SER A 43 -0.81 -10.49 -15.36
N GLY A 44 -1.37 -11.70 -15.41
CA GLY A 44 -1.19 -12.71 -14.36
C GLY A 44 0.22 -13.33 -14.45
N PRO A 45 0.66 -14.07 -13.42
CA PRO A 45 2.04 -14.55 -13.33
C PRO A 45 2.34 -15.53 -14.46
N ALA A 46 3.36 -15.21 -15.26
CA ALA A 46 3.87 -16.06 -16.32
C ALA A 46 4.51 -17.32 -15.72
N GLY A 47 3.80 -18.44 -15.82
CA GLY A 47 4.39 -19.77 -15.72
C GLY A 47 5.16 -20.08 -17.01
N ASP A 48 6.38 -20.53 -16.82
CA ASP A 48 7.36 -20.92 -17.83
C ASP A 48 6.80 -21.96 -18.83
N ARG A 49 6.76 -21.62 -20.11
CA ARG A 49 6.64 -22.57 -21.24
C ARG A 49 7.37 -22.00 -22.45
N ARG A 50 8.49 -22.62 -22.80
CA ARG A 50 9.15 -22.46 -24.10
C ARG A 50 8.55 -23.44 -25.12
N ASP A 51 8.05 -22.84 -26.20
CA ASP A 51 7.87 -23.24 -27.60
C ASP A 51 7.82 -24.70 -28.07
N GLY A 52 6.88 -24.94 -29.00
CA GLY A 52 6.87 -26.07 -29.93
C GLY A 52 5.59 -26.11 -30.76
N ALA A 53 5.68 -25.73 -32.04
CA ALA A 53 4.57 -25.70 -32.99
C ALA A 53 4.21 -27.10 -33.56
N ALA A 54 2.97 -27.17 -34.10
CA ALA A 54 2.40 -28.13 -35.07
C ALA A 54 1.60 -29.36 -34.57
N GLY A 55 0.31 -29.42 -35.01
CA GLY A 55 -0.36 -30.65 -35.49
C GLY A 55 -1.25 -31.46 -34.53
N PRO A 56 -2.49 -31.85 -34.90
CA PRO A 56 -3.51 -32.34 -33.95
C PRO A 56 -3.71 -33.86 -33.94
N ALA A 57 -4.17 -34.41 -32.79
CA ALA A 57 -5.16 -35.49 -32.61
C ALA A 57 -4.88 -36.31 -31.33
N GLY A 58 -5.96 -36.76 -30.65
CA GLY A 58 -5.94 -38.05 -29.93
C GLY A 58 -6.01 -38.04 -28.40
N ARG A 59 -7.24 -38.24 -27.90
CA ARG A 59 -7.68 -39.15 -26.81
C ARG A 59 -6.91 -39.24 -25.47
N ARG A 60 -7.72 -39.03 -24.41
CA ARG A 60 -7.90 -39.80 -23.15
C ARG A 60 -6.71 -40.00 -22.18
N GLY A 61 -6.91 -39.58 -20.93
CA GLY A 61 -6.18 -40.09 -19.75
C GLY A 61 -6.65 -39.43 -18.45
N ARG A 62 -7.04 -40.23 -17.45
CA ARG A 62 -7.61 -39.85 -16.15
C ARG A 62 -6.55 -39.78 -15.04
N ALA A 63 -6.89 -39.00 -13.99
CA ALA A 63 -6.52 -39.13 -12.56
C ALA A 63 -5.05 -38.79 -12.16
N HIS A 64 -4.66 -38.39 -10.94
CA HIS A 64 -5.21 -38.50 -9.58
C HIS A 64 -4.70 -37.34 -8.69
N ALA A 65 -5.44 -37.07 -7.60
CA ALA A 65 -5.04 -36.22 -6.46
C ALA A 65 -4.21 -37.01 -5.43
N SER A 66 -3.40 -36.31 -4.61
CA SER A 66 -3.06 -36.80 -3.26
C SER A 66 -2.77 -35.66 -2.26
N ARG A 67 -3.15 -35.91 -1.00
CA ARG A 67 -3.07 -35.04 0.18
C ARG A 67 -1.81 -35.35 1.02
N ARG A 68 -1.40 -34.32 1.77
CA ARG A 68 -0.66 -34.23 3.06
C ARG A 68 -0.06 -35.50 3.70
N GLY A 69 1.17 -35.33 4.21
CA GLY A 69 1.76 -36.07 5.34
C GLY A 69 3.03 -35.36 5.83
N GLY A 70 3.13 -35.07 7.14
CA GLY A 70 4.23 -34.34 7.75
C GLY A 70 5.45 -35.20 8.11
N GLY A 71 6.53 -34.55 8.52
CA GLY A 71 7.70 -35.22 9.10
C GLY A 71 9.00 -34.45 8.91
N ARG A 72 9.63 -34.07 10.03
CA ARG A 72 10.87 -33.30 10.13
C ARG A 72 12.04 -34.05 9.48
N ARG A 73 12.89 -33.34 8.73
CA ARG A 73 14.36 -33.49 8.73
C ARG A 73 15.00 -32.28 8.06
N ALA A 74 15.95 -31.67 8.77
CA ALA A 74 16.79 -30.60 8.28
C ALA A 74 17.68 -31.14 7.16
N GLU A 75 17.41 -30.75 5.93
CA GLU A 75 18.27 -31.06 4.79
C GLU A 75 18.78 -29.74 4.21
N ARG A 76 20.10 -29.55 4.29
CA ARG A 76 20.83 -28.41 3.75
C ARG A 76 20.64 -28.37 2.23
N ARG A 77 19.63 -27.65 1.75
CA ARG A 77 19.52 -27.33 0.33
C ARG A 77 20.42 -26.15 0.00
N ARG A 78 21.56 -26.47 -0.62
CA ARG A 78 22.40 -25.52 -1.34
C ARG A 78 21.51 -24.70 -2.28
N LEU A 79 21.49 -23.39 -2.11
CA LEU A 79 20.93 -22.46 -3.08
C LEU A 79 21.68 -22.66 -4.40
N ARG A 80 21.02 -23.28 -5.40
CA ARG A 80 21.51 -23.32 -6.76
C ARG A 80 21.44 -21.88 -7.31
N VAL A 81 22.60 -21.24 -7.39
CA VAL A 81 22.80 -20.05 -8.22
C VAL A 81 22.78 -20.53 -9.66
N GLY A 82 21.73 -20.16 -10.40
CA GLY A 82 21.63 -20.44 -11.83
C GLY A 82 22.67 -19.65 -12.59
N HIS A 83 23.63 -20.37 -13.19
CA HIS A 83 24.66 -19.82 -14.06
C HIS A 83 24.38 -20.38 -15.45
N ASP A 84 23.72 -19.60 -16.31
CA ASP A 84 23.70 -19.89 -17.75
C ASP A 84 24.87 -19.15 -18.40
N GLY A 85 25.79 -19.95 -18.94
CA GLY A 85 27.01 -19.50 -19.58
C GLY A 85 26.78 -18.90 -20.97
N GLY A 86 27.53 -17.85 -21.28
CA GLY A 86 27.60 -17.26 -22.61
C GLY A 86 28.04 -15.79 -22.57
N GLY A 87 29.36 -15.56 -22.62
CA GLY A 87 29.95 -14.28 -23.04
C GLY A 87 30.20 -13.24 -21.93
N LEU A 88 31.47 -13.05 -21.58
CA LEU A 88 32.00 -11.97 -20.76
C LEU A 88 31.51 -10.59 -21.20
N ARG A 89 30.74 -9.89 -20.35
CA ARG A 89 30.89 -8.45 -20.04
C ARG A 89 30.41 -8.21 -18.60
N ARG A 90 31.19 -7.44 -17.84
CA ARG A 90 30.97 -7.07 -16.42
C ARG A 90 29.49 -6.74 -16.16
N ARG A 91 28.81 -7.53 -15.32
CA ARG A 91 27.43 -7.26 -14.89
C ARG A 91 27.43 -6.75 -13.46
N ASP A 92 27.06 -5.48 -13.29
CA ASP A 92 26.75 -4.87 -12.01
C ASP A 92 25.53 -5.57 -11.39
N HIS A 93 25.70 -6.10 -10.18
CA HIS A 93 24.65 -6.81 -9.46
C HIS A 93 23.70 -5.81 -8.78
N HIS A 94 22.45 -5.74 -9.24
CA HIS A 94 21.36 -5.05 -8.54
C HIS A 94 20.39 -6.08 -7.98
N LEU A 95 20.42 -6.27 -6.66
CA LEU A 95 19.59 -7.27 -5.98
C LEU A 95 18.65 -6.54 -5.01
N ARG A 96 17.34 -6.65 -5.25
CA ARG A 96 16.30 -6.27 -4.29
C ARG A 96 15.88 -7.55 -3.57
N LEU A 97 16.40 -7.79 -2.37
CA LEU A 97 15.94 -8.90 -1.54
C LEU A 97 14.79 -8.43 -0.67
N ARG A 98 13.62 -9.05 -0.88
CA ARG A 98 12.45 -8.88 -0.03
C ARG A 98 12.39 -10.08 0.90
N LEU A 99 12.59 -9.87 2.20
CA LEU A 99 12.26 -10.87 3.20
C LEU A 99 10.77 -10.72 3.53
N ALA A 100 9.93 -11.60 2.97
CA ALA A 100 8.56 -11.78 3.43
C ALA A 100 8.54 -12.99 4.39
N GLY A 101 8.35 -12.75 5.68
CA GLY A 101 8.26 -13.82 6.70
C GLY A 101 9.54 -14.63 6.95
N ALA A 102 10.64 -14.30 6.29
CA ALA A 102 11.93 -14.92 6.55
C ALA A 102 12.63 -14.21 7.72
N ARG A 103 13.17 -15.00 8.65
CA ARG A 103 13.95 -14.50 9.79
C ARG A 103 15.04 -13.56 9.26
N PRO A 104 15.26 -12.39 9.88
CA PRO A 104 16.39 -11.54 9.49
C PRO A 104 17.67 -12.38 9.51
N ASP A 105 18.44 -12.30 8.43
CA ASP A 105 19.58 -13.17 8.16
C ASP A 105 20.85 -12.31 8.01
N ALA A 106 21.81 -12.51 8.92
CA ALA A 106 23.09 -11.82 8.89
C ALA A 106 23.88 -12.08 7.59
N HIS A 107 23.72 -13.26 6.97
CA HIS A 107 24.36 -13.58 5.70
C HIS A 107 23.79 -12.73 4.57
N LEU A 108 22.47 -12.56 4.56
CA LEU A 108 21.81 -11.65 3.62
C LEU A 108 22.27 -10.21 3.82
N GLY A 109 22.27 -9.71 5.06
CA GLY A 109 22.76 -8.36 5.35
C GLY A 109 24.21 -8.16 4.90
N SER A 110 25.08 -9.13 5.16
CA SER A 110 26.49 -9.11 4.72
C SER A 110 26.62 -9.08 3.19
N ALA A 111 25.81 -9.87 2.48
CA ALA A 111 25.80 -9.88 1.02
C ALA A 111 25.28 -8.55 0.44
N ALA A 112 24.20 -8.01 1.01
CA ALA A 112 23.63 -6.73 0.61
C ALA A 112 24.62 -5.58 0.82
N ARG A 113 25.32 -5.54 1.96
CA ARG A 113 26.39 -4.58 2.24
C ARG A 113 27.49 -4.64 1.19
N LYS A 114 28.00 -5.84 0.89
CA LYS A 114 29.05 -6.02 -0.15
C LYS A 114 28.58 -5.54 -1.52
N ALA A 115 27.29 -5.68 -1.82
CA ALA A 115 26.69 -5.23 -3.07
C ALA A 115 26.32 -3.72 -3.08
N GLY A 116 26.36 -3.03 -1.93
CA GLY A 116 25.85 -1.66 -1.81
C GLY A 116 24.33 -1.58 -2.00
N ALA A 117 23.60 -2.60 -1.52
CA ALA A 117 22.16 -2.72 -1.63
C ALA A 117 21.48 -2.49 -0.27
N VAL A 118 20.30 -1.86 -0.33
CA VAL A 118 19.40 -1.67 0.83
C VAL A 118 18.55 -2.92 1.03
N VAL A 119 18.47 -3.42 2.27
CA VAL A 119 17.61 -4.56 2.61
C VAL A 119 16.22 -4.07 3.02
N ASN A 120 15.19 -4.42 2.25
CA ASN A 120 13.81 -4.08 2.57
C ASN A 120 13.18 -5.16 3.45
N VAL A 121 12.59 -4.77 4.57
CA VAL A 121 12.06 -5.69 5.58
C VAL A 121 10.58 -5.42 5.84
N HIS A 122 9.74 -6.42 5.56
CA HIS A 122 8.40 -6.49 6.14
C HIS A 122 8.55 -7.06 7.56
N ALA A 123 8.31 -6.22 8.56
CA ALA A 123 8.65 -6.53 9.94
C ALA A 123 7.39 -6.86 10.76
N GLU A 124 6.92 -8.11 10.71
CA GLU A 124 5.93 -8.65 11.66
C GLU A 124 6.39 -10.04 12.15
N ASN A 125 6.28 -10.31 13.45
CA ASN A 125 6.64 -11.61 14.01
C ASN A 125 5.58 -12.67 13.70
N GLY A 126 5.86 -13.53 12.72
CA GLY A 126 4.94 -14.58 12.28
C GLY A 126 4.46 -15.54 13.39
N ASP A 127 5.30 -15.89 14.37
CA ASP A 127 4.89 -16.79 15.46
C ASP A 127 3.85 -16.12 16.37
N MET A 128 4.01 -14.81 16.64
CA MET A 128 3.04 -14.02 17.39
C MET A 128 1.73 -13.87 16.62
N LEU A 129 1.81 -13.59 15.30
CA LEU A 129 0.64 -13.50 14.44
C LEU A 129 -0.16 -14.80 14.41
N ASP A 130 0.54 -15.92 14.25
CA ASP A 130 -0.05 -17.26 14.24
C ASP A 130 -0.75 -17.58 15.57
N HIS A 131 -0.14 -17.21 16.70
CA HIS A 131 -0.73 -17.38 18.02
C HIS A 131 -2.02 -16.56 18.18
N CYS A 132 -1.97 -15.26 17.88
CA CYS A 132 -3.13 -14.36 17.98
C CYS A 132 -4.25 -14.80 17.03
N THR A 133 -3.91 -15.16 15.78
CA THR A 133 -4.86 -15.65 14.78
C THR A 133 -5.57 -16.92 15.26
N ARG A 134 -4.82 -17.94 15.71
CA ARG A 134 -5.43 -19.19 16.20
C ARG A 134 -6.33 -18.95 17.41
N THR A 135 -5.93 -18.05 18.31
CA THR A 135 -6.71 -17.71 19.50
C THR A 135 -8.05 -17.07 19.13
N LEU A 136 -8.06 -16.13 18.19
CA LEU A 136 -9.29 -15.50 17.70
C LEU A 136 -10.22 -16.50 17.00
N LEU A 137 -9.67 -17.34 16.11
CA LEU A 137 -10.46 -18.35 15.40
C LEU A 137 -11.07 -19.39 16.35
N ALA A 138 -10.31 -19.83 17.37
CA ALA A 138 -10.81 -20.76 18.40
C ALA A 138 -11.94 -20.15 19.24
N ALA A 139 -11.93 -18.83 19.42
CA ALA A 139 -13.01 -18.08 20.09
C ALA A 139 -14.19 -17.73 19.15
N GLY A 140 -14.26 -18.28 17.93
CA GLY A 140 -15.33 -18.01 16.97
C GLY A 140 -15.28 -16.61 16.34
N ARG A 141 -14.17 -15.88 16.49
CA ARG A 141 -13.99 -14.52 15.96
C ARG A 141 -13.39 -14.54 14.55
N HIS A 142 -14.20 -14.87 13.55
CA HIS A 142 -13.73 -15.08 12.17
C HIS A 142 -13.93 -13.84 11.28
N ASP A 143 -14.84 -12.94 11.65
CA ASP A 143 -15.15 -11.73 10.88
C ASP A 143 -13.93 -10.77 10.77
N PRO A 144 -13.73 -10.11 9.61
CA PRO A 144 -12.65 -9.13 9.39
C PRO A 144 -12.57 -7.99 10.40
N ARG A 145 -13.62 -7.72 11.20
CA ARG A 145 -13.54 -6.78 12.33
C ARG A 145 -12.46 -7.12 13.35
N TYR A 146 -12.10 -8.39 13.47
CA TYR A 146 -11.08 -8.86 14.41
C TYR A 146 -9.68 -8.89 13.81
N TYR A 147 -9.52 -8.48 12.55
CA TYR A 147 -8.26 -8.63 11.82
C TYR A 147 -7.10 -7.90 12.50
N ALA A 148 -7.28 -6.65 12.95
CA ALA A 148 -6.22 -5.90 13.63
C ALA A 148 -5.71 -6.60 14.91
N GLN A 149 -6.61 -7.27 15.65
CA GLN A 149 -6.28 -7.99 16.88
C GLN A 149 -5.42 -9.24 16.61
N SER A 150 -5.47 -9.80 15.39
CA SER A 150 -4.62 -10.93 14.99
C SER A 150 -3.16 -10.51 14.79
N ARG A 151 -2.88 -9.21 14.72
CA ARG A 151 -1.59 -8.61 14.36
C ARG A 151 -1.22 -7.46 15.29
N PRO A 152 -1.02 -7.68 16.60
CA PRO A 152 -0.76 -6.60 17.56
C PRO A 152 0.50 -5.79 17.21
N THR A 153 0.55 -4.51 17.61
CA THR A 153 1.71 -3.62 17.38
C THR A 153 3.02 -4.23 17.91
N LEU A 154 2.94 -4.98 19.01
CA LEU A 154 4.08 -5.70 19.59
C LEU A 154 4.76 -6.65 18.59
N ALA A 155 4.00 -7.32 17.71
CA ALA A 155 4.55 -8.22 16.71
C ALA A 155 5.35 -7.46 15.64
N GLU A 156 4.90 -6.26 15.28
CA GLU A 156 5.60 -5.38 14.34
C GLU A 156 6.86 -4.77 14.97
N ALA A 157 6.74 -4.29 16.20
CA ALA A 157 7.83 -3.67 16.94
C ALA A 157 8.96 -4.67 17.28
N GLU A 158 8.62 -5.90 17.67
CA GLU A 158 9.62 -6.96 17.91
C GLU A 158 10.41 -7.27 16.64
N ALA A 159 9.71 -7.51 15.53
CA ALA A 159 10.35 -7.85 14.27
C ALA A 159 11.21 -6.68 13.74
N THR A 160 10.79 -5.44 13.98
CA THR A 160 11.54 -4.23 13.64
C THR A 160 12.84 -4.15 14.44
N ARG A 161 12.79 -4.28 15.78
CA ARG A 161 13.99 -4.30 16.62
C ARG A 161 14.94 -5.42 16.22
N ARG A 162 14.41 -6.63 16.04
CA ARG A 162 15.19 -7.79 15.62
C ARG A 162 15.89 -7.53 14.28
N ALA A 163 15.18 -7.00 13.28
CA ALA A 163 15.79 -6.67 11.98
C ALA A 163 16.91 -5.62 12.11
N ILE A 164 16.70 -4.59 12.95
CA ILE A 164 17.72 -3.57 13.26
C ILE A 164 18.96 -4.20 13.90
N ASP A 165 18.81 -5.11 14.86
CA ASP A 165 19.94 -5.75 15.54
C ASP A 165 20.79 -6.59 14.58
N TYR A 166 20.15 -7.36 13.69
CA TYR A 166 20.86 -8.10 12.65
C TYR A 166 21.58 -7.19 11.66
N ALA A 167 20.96 -6.05 11.30
CA ALA A 167 21.59 -5.06 10.43
C ALA A 167 22.81 -4.41 11.09
N ALA A 168 22.69 -4.07 12.38
CA ALA A 168 23.77 -3.50 13.17
C ALA A 168 24.97 -4.45 13.27
N LEU A 169 24.72 -5.75 13.48
CA LEU A 169 25.77 -6.78 13.58
C LEU A 169 26.68 -6.83 12.34
N VAL A 170 26.10 -6.61 11.15
CA VAL A 170 26.82 -6.75 9.88
C VAL A 170 27.03 -5.43 9.15
N ASP A 171 26.72 -4.31 9.81
CA ASP A 171 26.77 -2.95 9.24
C ASP A 171 26.04 -2.85 7.88
N ALA A 172 24.81 -3.37 7.83
CA ALA A 172 23.96 -3.29 6.64
C ALA A 172 22.97 -2.10 6.72
N GLU A 173 22.67 -1.53 5.56
CA GLU A 173 21.62 -0.53 5.41
C GLU A 173 20.26 -1.23 5.24
N ILE A 174 19.27 -0.83 6.04
CA ILE A 174 17.93 -1.43 6.03
C ILE A 174 16.82 -0.41 5.86
N TYR A 175 15.71 -0.88 5.29
CA TYR A 175 14.51 -0.11 5.03
C TYR A 175 13.30 -0.88 5.54
N ILE A 176 12.70 -0.39 6.62
CA ILE A 176 11.46 -0.91 7.18
C ILE A 176 10.33 -0.42 6.29
N VAL A 177 9.76 -1.32 5.48
CA VAL A 177 8.62 -0.99 4.62
C VAL A 177 7.36 -0.84 5.46
N HIS A 178 6.41 -0.04 4.98
CA HIS A 178 5.03 0.09 5.50
C HIS A 178 4.89 0.02 7.04
N LEU A 179 5.71 0.78 7.77
CA LEU A 179 5.68 0.94 9.23
C LEU A 179 4.35 1.60 9.63
N SER A 180 3.63 0.98 10.57
CA SER A 180 2.24 1.32 10.88
C SER A 180 2.00 1.79 12.31
N CYS A 181 2.92 1.57 13.25
CA CYS A 181 2.68 1.82 14.68
C CYS A 181 3.80 2.57 15.40
N ALA A 182 3.44 3.21 16.52
CA ALA A 182 4.35 3.99 17.35
C ALA A 182 5.49 3.15 17.93
N ASP A 183 5.21 1.91 18.34
CA ASP A 183 6.19 1.02 18.96
C ASP A 183 7.31 0.60 17.99
N ALA A 184 6.97 0.41 16.71
CA ALA A 184 7.95 0.14 15.66
C ALA A 184 8.71 1.41 15.27
N LEU A 185 8.04 2.56 15.26
CA LEU A 185 8.69 3.86 15.01
C LEU A 185 9.75 4.16 16.06
N GLU A 186 9.48 3.93 17.34
CA GLU A 186 10.46 4.17 18.40
C GLU A 186 11.73 3.32 18.20
N ALA A 187 11.59 2.07 17.77
CA ALA A 187 12.74 1.23 17.45
C ALA A 187 13.60 1.82 16.32
N VAL A 188 12.97 2.34 15.27
CA VAL A 188 13.65 3.04 14.16
C VAL A 188 14.32 4.32 14.66
N SER A 189 13.60 5.18 15.37
CA SER A 189 14.12 6.45 15.90
C SER A 189 15.32 6.21 16.82
N ALA A 190 15.24 5.25 17.73
CA ALA A 190 16.35 4.87 18.62
C ALA A 190 17.58 4.37 17.85
N ALA A 191 17.38 3.55 16.81
CA ALA A 191 18.47 3.06 15.96
C ALA A 191 19.15 4.20 15.19
N ARG A 192 18.35 5.13 14.66
CA ARG A 192 18.85 6.31 13.94
C ARG A 192 19.63 7.26 14.85
N ARG A 193 19.17 7.49 16.08
CA ARG A 193 19.91 8.28 17.11
C ARG A 193 21.27 7.66 17.45
N ARG A 194 21.42 6.34 17.30
CA ARG A 194 22.70 5.62 17.46
C ARG A 194 23.59 5.66 16.20
N GLY A 195 23.17 6.35 15.14
CA GLY A 195 23.90 6.45 13.88
C GLY A 195 23.74 5.27 12.93
N LEU A 196 22.80 4.35 13.18
CA LEU A 196 22.55 3.22 12.28
C LEU A 196 21.84 3.67 11.00
N ARG A 197 22.18 3.04 9.88
CA ARG A 197 21.57 3.28 8.56
C ARG A 197 20.24 2.53 8.44
N VAL A 198 19.24 3.04 9.16
CA VAL A 198 17.87 2.53 9.19
C VAL A 198 16.94 3.58 8.59
N TRP A 199 16.17 3.15 7.59
CA TRP A 199 15.14 3.94 6.95
C TRP A 199 13.75 3.38 7.26
N ALA A 200 12.74 4.24 7.30
CA ALA A 200 11.35 3.85 7.44
C ALA A 200 10.46 4.48 6.36
N GLU A 201 9.53 3.67 5.89
CA GLU A 201 8.42 4.04 5.03
C GLU A 201 7.11 3.86 5.78
N THR A 202 6.20 4.82 5.69
CA THR A 202 4.81 4.62 6.11
C THR A 202 3.86 4.69 4.91
N ARG A 203 2.57 4.45 5.14
CA ARG A 203 1.54 4.41 4.10
C ARG A 203 0.51 5.51 4.29
N PRO A 204 -0.11 6.00 3.19
CA PRO A 204 -1.20 6.95 3.29
C PRO A 204 -2.37 6.48 4.16
N ILE A 205 -2.69 5.19 4.09
CA ILE A 205 -3.79 4.60 4.88
C ILE A 205 -3.51 4.67 6.40
N TYR A 206 -2.26 4.59 6.84
CA TYR A 206 -1.93 4.68 8.27
C TYR A 206 -1.92 6.13 8.78
N LEU A 207 -1.74 7.09 7.87
CA LEU A 207 -1.75 8.52 8.17
C LEU A 207 -3.15 9.13 8.17
N ALA A 208 -4.08 8.56 7.39
CA ALA A 208 -5.41 9.13 7.16
C ALA A 208 -6.57 8.27 7.68
N LEU A 209 -6.34 7.00 8.01
CA LEU A 209 -7.36 6.08 8.51
C LEU A 209 -6.90 5.41 9.81
N THR A 210 -7.86 4.90 10.57
CA THR A 210 -7.65 4.14 11.81
C THR A 210 -8.35 2.78 11.74
N GLU A 211 -8.07 1.92 12.70
CA GLU A 211 -8.66 0.58 12.83
C GLU A 211 -10.18 0.58 13.02
N GLU A 212 -10.81 1.72 13.31
CA GLU A 212 -12.26 1.91 13.35
C GLU A 212 -12.93 1.45 12.03
N ARG A 213 -12.20 1.49 10.90
CA ARG A 213 -12.68 0.98 9.62
C ARG A 213 -13.01 -0.52 9.64
N TYR A 214 -12.50 -1.27 10.60
CA TYR A 214 -12.81 -2.69 10.74
C TYR A 214 -14.13 -2.94 11.49
N GLU A 215 -14.65 -1.99 12.28
CA GLU A 215 -15.84 -2.19 13.12
C GLU A 215 -17.10 -2.56 12.33
N ILE A 216 -17.21 -2.06 11.09
CA ILE A 216 -18.32 -2.36 10.16
C ILE A 216 -18.43 -3.86 9.85
N GLY A 217 -17.34 -4.61 9.95
CA GLY A 217 -17.27 -6.04 9.66
C GLY A 217 -17.51 -6.43 8.21
N GLY A 218 -17.58 -7.74 7.97
CA GLY A 218 -17.85 -8.33 6.66
C GLY A 218 -16.99 -7.79 5.51
N THR A 219 -17.61 -7.64 4.33
CA THR A 219 -16.92 -7.21 3.10
C THR A 219 -16.34 -5.80 3.20
N GLU A 220 -17.01 -4.88 3.90
CA GLU A 220 -16.54 -3.50 4.02
C GLU A 220 -15.27 -3.41 4.87
N ALA A 221 -15.19 -4.16 5.98
CA ALA A 221 -13.94 -4.30 6.73
C ALA A 221 -12.86 -5.04 5.92
N ALA A 222 -13.23 -6.05 5.12
CA ALA A 222 -12.30 -6.81 4.29
C ALA A 222 -11.54 -5.93 3.27
N LYS A 223 -12.15 -4.85 2.77
CA LYS A 223 -11.52 -3.86 1.87
C LYS A 223 -10.23 -3.27 2.46
N PHE A 224 -10.15 -3.14 3.78
CA PHE A 224 -9.00 -2.56 4.49
C PHE A 224 -7.99 -3.61 4.99
N VAL A 225 -8.21 -4.90 4.71
CA VAL A 225 -7.28 -5.97 5.14
C VAL A 225 -5.98 -5.88 4.35
N GLY A 226 -4.93 -5.42 5.01
CA GLY A 226 -3.55 -5.30 4.55
C GLY A 226 -2.57 -5.66 5.66
N ALA A 227 -1.28 -5.81 5.36
CA ALA A 227 -0.29 -6.23 6.34
C ALA A 227 0.87 -5.22 6.36
N PRO A 228 1.12 -4.50 7.48
CA PRO A 228 0.37 -4.49 8.75
C PRO A 228 -1.08 -3.96 8.63
N PRO A 229 -1.96 -4.19 9.63
CA PRO A 229 -3.33 -3.66 9.63
C PRO A 229 -3.37 -2.14 9.89
N LEU A 230 -4.53 -1.51 9.68
CA LEU A 230 -4.79 -0.17 10.25
C LEU A 230 -4.66 -0.21 11.78
N ARG A 231 -4.28 0.92 12.38
CA ARG A 231 -3.95 1.06 13.79
C ARG A 231 -4.78 2.13 14.49
N THR A 232 -4.51 2.36 15.77
CA THR A 232 -5.20 3.35 16.59
C THR A 232 -4.89 4.78 16.15
N ALA A 233 -5.70 5.75 16.62
CA ALA A 233 -5.42 7.18 16.41
C ALA A 233 -4.09 7.63 17.06
N ARG A 234 -3.66 6.96 18.15
CA ARG A 234 -2.35 7.20 18.78
C ARG A 234 -1.21 6.85 17.82
N ASP A 235 -1.31 5.70 17.17
CA ASP A 235 -0.31 5.27 16.18
C ASP A 235 -0.27 6.24 14.98
N GLN A 236 -1.44 6.63 14.47
CA GLN A 236 -1.54 7.62 13.40
C GLN A 236 -0.85 8.95 13.77
N ALA A 237 -1.08 9.46 14.99
CA ALA A 237 -0.44 10.69 15.46
C ALA A 237 1.09 10.53 15.52
N ALA A 238 1.59 9.41 16.06
CA ALA A 238 3.02 9.14 16.11
C ALA A 238 3.67 9.08 14.72
N LEU A 239 2.99 8.52 13.71
CA LEU A 239 3.49 8.49 12.34
C LEU A 239 3.60 9.89 11.72
N TRP A 240 2.63 10.77 11.98
CA TRP A 240 2.71 12.17 11.55
C TRP A 240 3.88 12.90 12.21
N ASP A 241 4.09 12.69 13.50
CA ASP A 241 5.21 13.27 14.23
C ASP A 241 6.55 12.70 13.74
N GLY A 242 6.62 11.41 13.43
CA GLY A 242 7.78 10.75 12.84
C GLY A 242 8.16 11.31 11.46
N LEU A 243 7.18 11.63 10.61
CA LEU A 243 7.42 12.34 9.35
C LEU A 243 7.96 13.75 9.59
N ARG A 244 7.37 14.49 10.52
CA ARG A 244 7.80 15.87 10.86
C ARG A 244 9.22 15.89 11.41
N ALA A 245 9.56 14.94 12.28
CA ALA A 245 10.88 14.79 12.90
C ALA A 245 11.94 14.23 11.94
N GLY A 246 11.54 13.65 10.80
CA GLY A 246 12.45 12.99 9.86
C GLY A 246 12.87 11.57 10.29
N ASP A 247 12.17 10.97 11.24
CA ASP A 247 12.33 9.57 11.65
C ASP A 247 11.67 8.60 10.66
N ILE A 248 10.68 9.07 9.89
CA ILE A 248 10.13 8.41 8.72
C ILE A 248 10.57 9.20 7.49
N GLN A 249 11.20 8.52 6.52
CA GLN A 249 11.80 9.21 5.37
C GLN A 249 11.00 9.07 4.09
N ALA A 250 10.10 8.09 4.00
CA ALA A 250 9.36 7.81 2.78
C ALA A 250 7.87 7.55 3.04
N ILE A 251 7.06 7.88 2.04
CA ILE A 251 5.66 7.45 1.97
C ILE A 251 5.52 6.58 0.71
N GLY A 252 5.00 5.37 0.87
CA GLY A 252 4.71 4.45 -0.23
C GLY A 252 3.30 3.88 -0.10
N SER A 253 2.63 3.58 -1.21
CA SER A 253 1.27 3.01 -1.17
C SER A 253 1.22 1.58 -0.67
N ASP A 254 2.26 0.78 -0.95
CA ASP A 254 2.17 -0.69 -0.94
C ASP A 254 0.92 -1.16 -1.72
N ASN A 255 0.68 -0.53 -2.88
CA ASN A 255 -0.51 -0.76 -3.69
C ASN A 255 -0.54 -2.20 -4.20
N THR A 256 -1.41 -3.00 -3.59
CA THR A 256 -1.79 -4.34 -4.04
C THR A 256 -3.29 -4.37 -4.13
N SER A 257 -3.82 -4.40 -5.35
CA SER A 257 -5.24 -4.20 -5.63
C SER A 257 -5.95 -5.53 -5.85
N TRP A 258 -7.07 -5.70 -5.14
CA TRP A 258 -8.02 -6.80 -5.31
C TRP A 258 -9.37 -6.20 -5.65
N THR A 259 -10.21 -6.89 -6.41
CA THR A 259 -11.59 -6.44 -6.61
C THR A 259 -12.41 -6.60 -5.33
N VAL A 260 -13.55 -5.91 -5.25
CA VAL A 260 -14.49 -6.06 -4.13
C VAL A 260 -14.94 -7.52 -3.99
N GLU A 261 -15.17 -8.22 -5.09
CA GLU A 261 -15.58 -9.64 -5.08
C GLU A 261 -14.48 -10.55 -4.51
N GLN A 262 -13.22 -10.28 -4.85
CA GLN A 262 -12.08 -11.05 -4.33
C GLN A 262 -11.89 -10.83 -2.82
N LYS A 263 -12.12 -9.61 -2.33
CA LYS A 263 -12.15 -9.31 -0.89
C LYS A 263 -13.33 -10.00 -0.20
N ALA A 264 -14.53 -9.91 -0.79
CA ALA A 264 -15.76 -10.48 -0.27
C ALA A 264 -15.69 -12.02 -0.15
N ALA A 265 -14.99 -12.70 -1.06
CA ALA A 265 -14.81 -14.15 -1.02
C ALA A 265 -14.15 -14.65 0.27
N GLY A 266 -13.35 -13.81 0.94
CA GLY A 266 -12.73 -14.11 2.23
C GLY A 266 -13.46 -13.52 3.44
N ALA A 267 -14.53 -12.74 3.27
CA ALA A 267 -15.10 -11.91 4.34
C ALA A 267 -15.74 -12.69 5.52
N GLN A 268 -15.88 -14.01 5.41
CA GLN A 268 -16.37 -14.88 6.49
C GLN A 268 -15.24 -15.42 7.38
N ASP A 269 -13.99 -15.36 6.92
CA ASP A 269 -12.78 -15.77 7.65
C ASP A 269 -11.66 -14.82 7.25
N PHE A 270 -11.29 -13.91 8.15
CA PHE A 270 -10.29 -12.88 7.86
C PHE A 270 -8.95 -13.44 7.37
N THR A 271 -8.62 -14.71 7.65
CA THR A 271 -7.40 -15.38 7.15
C THR A 271 -7.46 -15.72 5.66
N LYS A 272 -8.65 -15.66 5.05
CA LYS A 272 -8.89 -15.90 3.62
C LYS A 272 -9.01 -14.62 2.81
N VAL A 273 -9.12 -13.47 3.45
CA VAL A 273 -9.15 -12.18 2.76
C VAL A 273 -7.74 -11.92 2.20
N PRO A 274 -7.60 -11.68 0.88
CA PRO A 274 -6.28 -11.41 0.32
C PRO A 274 -5.75 -10.05 0.81
N TYR A 275 -4.48 -10.01 1.21
CA TYR A 275 -3.83 -8.78 1.68
C TYR A 275 -3.58 -7.81 0.54
N GLY A 276 -3.89 -6.54 0.80
CA GLY A 276 -3.64 -5.45 -0.14
C GLY A 276 -4.80 -4.46 -0.15
N VAL A 277 -4.46 -3.18 -0.34
CA VAL A 277 -5.40 -2.08 -0.44
C VAL A 277 -4.98 -1.24 -1.65
N PRO A 278 -5.91 -0.82 -2.53
CA PRO A 278 -5.61 0.14 -3.59
C PRO A 278 -5.35 1.54 -3.00
N GLY A 279 -4.74 2.42 -3.79
CA GLY A 279 -4.59 3.83 -3.38
C GLY A 279 -3.48 4.60 -4.11
N LEU A 280 -2.86 4.01 -5.12
CA LEU A 280 -1.77 4.66 -5.86
C LEU A 280 -2.17 6.01 -6.49
N GLU A 281 -3.41 6.15 -6.94
CA GLU A 281 -3.90 7.38 -7.58
C GLU A 281 -4.21 8.49 -6.58
N THR A 282 -4.61 8.13 -5.36
CA THR A 282 -5.15 9.02 -4.34
C THR A 282 -4.12 9.38 -3.26
N GLU A 283 -2.98 8.71 -3.18
CA GLU A 283 -1.99 8.88 -2.11
C GLU A 283 -1.49 10.32 -1.94
N MET A 284 -1.02 10.95 -3.02
CA MET A 284 -0.46 12.31 -2.96
C MET A 284 -1.49 13.36 -2.57
N PRO A 285 -2.67 13.46 -3.22
CA PRO A 285 -3.65 14.48 -2.86
C PRO A 285 -4.24 14.25 -1.45
N VAL A 286 -4.42 13.01 -1.02
CA VAL A 286 -4.86 12.70 0.35
C VAL A 286 -3.82 13.18 1.38
N ILE A 287 -2.54 12.86 1.18
CA ILE A 287 -1.49 13.24 2.14
C ILE A 287 -1.18 14.74 2.08
N TYR A 288 -1.29 15.38 0.93
CA TYR A 288 -1.21 16.83 0.86
C TYR A 288 -2.35 17.47 1.68
N SER A 289 -3.59 17.03 1.46
CA SER A 289 -4.77 17.57 2.15
C SER A 289 -4.73 17.32 3.66
N GLU A 290 -4.43 16.09 4.08
CA GLU A 290 -4.41 15.72 5.51
C GLU A 290 -3.14 16.20 6.23
N GLY A 291 -2.04 16.36 5.49
CA GLY A 291 -0.73 16.69 6.03
C GLY A 291 -0.38 18.17 5.90
N VAL A 292 -0.18 18.62 4.67
CA VAL A 292 0.29 19.99 4.37
C VAL A 292 -0.81 21.02 4.62
N SER A 293 -1.99 20.83 4.03
CA SER A 293 -3.10 21.80 4.14
C SER A 293 -3.60 21.97 5.58
N ARG A 294 -3.46 20.92 6.42
CA ARG A 294 -3.82 20.96 7.85
C ARG A 294 -2.66 21.31 8.78
N GLY A 295 -1.49 21.66 8.24
CA GLY A 295 -0.33 22.10 9.04
C GLY A 295 0.35 20.98 9.84
N ARG A 296 0.10 19.70 9.53
CA ARG A 296 0.78 18.58 10.19
C ARG A 296 2.23 18.44 9.72
N ILE A 297 2.53 18.64 8.44
CA ILE A 297 3.90 18.60 7.93
C ILE A 297 4.13 19.78 6.99
N PRO A 298 5.37 20.31 6.90
CA PRO A 298 5.69 21.31 5.91
C PRO A 298 5.70 20.68 4.50
N LEU A 299 5.50 21.51 3.47
CA LEU A 299 5.51 21.08 2.07
C LEU A 299 6.83 20.36 1.68
N GLN A 300 7.94 20.80 2.25
CA GLN A 300 9.27 20.23 2.03
C GLN A 300 9.35 18.79 2.53
N THR A 301 8.74 18.47 3.67
CA THR A 301 8.64 17.08 4.18
C THR A 301 7.79 16.23 3.24
N PHE A 302 6.68 16.77 2.73
CA PHE A 302 5.84 16.08 1.74
C PHE A 302 6.62 15.74 0.47
N VAL A 303 7.31 16.72 -0.12
CA VAL A 303 8.15 16.53 -1.32
C VAL A 303 9.26 15.52 -1.04
N ALA A 304 9.95 15.66 0.09
CA ALA A 304 11.04 14.77 0.46
C ALA A 304 10.56 13.31 0.60
N ALA A 305 9.42 13.08 1.28
CA ALA A 305 8.91 11.75 1.55
C ALA A 305 8.40 11.02 0.31
N PHE A 306 7.79 11.71 -0.65
CA PHE A 306 7.32 11.09 -1.89
C PHE A 306 8.39 10.97 -2.98
N SER A 307 9.43 11.81 -2.96
CA SER A 307 10.33 11.92 -4.12
C SER A 307 11.81 11.93 -3.76
N THR A 308 12.30 12.95 -3.05
CA THR A 308 13.74 13.17 -2.83
C THR A 308 14.38 12.05 -2.02
N ASN A 309 13.76 11.65 -0.91
CA ASN A 309 14.32 10.62 -0.03
C ASN A 309 14.29 9.23 -0.69
N PRO A 310 13.17 8.75 -1.29
CA PRO A 310 13.19 7.52 -2.07
C PRO A 310 14.25 7.53 -3.18
N ALA A 311 14.42 8.65 -3.90
CA ALA A 311 15.44 8.75 -4.92
C ALA A 311 16.87 8.62 -4.36
N ARG A 312 17.16 9.21 -3.19
CA ARG A 312 18.46 9.09 -2.52
C ARG A 312 18.70 7.68 -2.00
N ILE A 313 17.76 7.14 -1.23
CA ILE A 313 17.83 5.81 -0.60
C ILE A 313 18.06 4.73 -1.66
N PHE A 314 17.38 4.83 -2.82
CA PHE A 314 17.47 3.83 -3.87
C PHE A 314 18.42 4.19 -5.03
N GLY A 315 19.32 5.17 -4.86
CA GLY A 315 20.41 5.43 -5.81
C GLY A 315 19.97 5.98 -7.17
N LEU A 316 18.91 6.80 -7.17
CA LEU A 316 18.35 7.48 -8.34
C LEU A 316 18.55 9.01 -8.30
N TYR A 317 18.98 9.57 -7.18
CA TYR A 317 19.31 10.99 -7.06
C TYR A 317 20.68 11.29 -7.72
N PRO A 318 20.87 12.42 -8.43
CA PRO A 318 19.91 13.50 -8.69
C PRO A 318 19.06 13.30 -9.96
N GLN A 319 19.20 12.19 -10.70
CA GLN A 319 18.38 11.97 -11.91
C GLN A 319 16.87 12.07 -11.61
N LYS A 320 16.45 11.63 -10.41
CA LYS A 320 15.07 11.66 -9.91
C LYS A 320 14.98 12.43 -8.59
N GLY A 321 13.76 12.88 -8.27
CA GLY A 321 13.42 13.39 -6.93
C GLY A 321 13.91 14.80 -6.63
N THR A 322 14.28 15.58 -7.66
CA THR A 322 14.69 16.98 -7.54
C THR A 322 14.36 17.77 -8.79
N ILE A 323 14.19 19.08 -8.64
CA ILE A 323 14.07 20.03 -9.75
C ILE A 323 15.42 20.73 -9.89
N ALA A 324 16.27 20.23 -10.77
CA ALA A 324 17.58 20.80 -11.04
C ALA A 324 17.99 20.55 -12.51
N VAL A 325 18.87 21.39 -13.03
CA VAL A 325 19.46 21.21 -14.37
C VAL A 325 20.12 19.82 -14.43
N GLY A 326 19.81 19.08 -15.50
CA GLY A 326 20.31 17.70 -15.71
C GLY A 326 19.45 16.60 -15.06
N SER A 327 18.45 16.92 -14.25
CA SER A 327 17.48 15.94 -13.72
C SER A 327 16.41 15.60 -14.76
N ASP A 328 15.80 14.41 -14.66
CA ASP A 328 14.65 14.08 -15.51
C ASP A 328 13.49 15.04 -15.19
N ALA A 329 12.85 15.58 -16.21
CA ALA A 329 11.68 16.46 -16.08
C ALA A 329 10.40 15.67 -15.70
N ASP A 330 10.46 14.99 -14.56
CA ASP A 330 9.34 14.33 -13.89
C ASP A 330 8.74 15.31 -12.87
N LEU A 331 7.67 16.00 -13.27
CA LEU A 331 7.12 17.13 -12.54
C LEU A 331 5.62 16.97 -12.33
N VAL A 332 5.12 17.44 -11.20
CA VAL A 332 3.69 17.54 -10.92
C VAL A 332 3.37 19.01 -10.69
N LEU A 333 2.42 19.54 -11.46
CA LEU A 333 1.79 20.83 -11.15
C LEU A 333 0.65 20.57 -10.17
N PHE A 334 0.73 21.24 -9.04
CA PHE A 334 -0.21 21.09 -7.94
C PHE A 334 -0.89 22.44 -7.68
N ASP A 335 -2.22 22.46 -7.66
CA ASP A 335 -3.00 23.64 -7.31
C ASP A 335 -3.41 23.53 -5.84
N PRO A 336 -2.84 24.34 -4.93
CA PRO A 336 -3.11 24.26 -3.50
C PRO A 336 -4.51 24.77 -3.11
N ALA A 337 -5.15 25.59 -3.95
CA ALA A 337 -6.46 26.17 -3.68
C ALA A 337 -7.60 25.27 -4.17
N ARG A 338 -7.34 24.38 -5.13
CA ARG A 338 -8.37 23.51 -5.71
C ARG A 338 -8.90 22.51 -4.69
N ALA A 339 -10.20 22.56 -4.44
CA ALA A 339 -10.91 21.59 -3.62
C ALA A 339 -11.48 20.44 -4.46
N GLY A 340 -11.69 19.29 -3.82
CA GLY A 340 -12.33 18.14 -4.45
C GLY A 340 -12.81 17.09 -3.45
N ILE A 341 -13.28 15.98 -4.00
CA ILE A 341 -13.64 14.79 -3.23
C ILE A 341 -13.06 13.56 -3.93
N VAL A 342 -12.57 12.60 -3.17
CA VAL A 342 -12.23 11.29 -3.73
C VAL A 342 -13.53 10.60 -4.14
N ASP A 343 -13.69 10.35 -5.45
CA ASP A 343 -14.81 9.59 -6.01
C ASP A 343 -14.26 8.36 -6.72
N GLU A 344 -14.37 7.20 -6.07
CA GLU A 344 -13.80 5.94 -6.58
C GLU A 344 -14.33 5.54 -7.97
N ARG A 345 -15.52 6.02 -8.35
CA ARG A 345 -16.14 5.77 -9.67
C ARG A 345 -15.41 6.47 -10.81
N ARG A 346 -14.57 7.46 -10.50
CA ARG A 346 -13.82 8.27 -11.47
C ARG A 346 -12.34 7.89 -11.53
N LEU A 347 -11.88 6.99 -10.66
CA LEU A 347 -10.49 6.54 -10.61
C LEU A 347 -10.18 5.54 -11.74
N HIS A 348 -8.90 5.38 -12.03
CA HIS A 348 -8.38 4.50 -13.08
C HIS A 348 -8.06 3.10 -12.57
N SER A 349 -8.14 2.89 -11.25
CA SER A 349 -7.92 1.60 -10.61
C SER A 349 -8.97 0.56 -11.02
N ARG A 350 -8.52 -0.68 -11.29
CA ARG A 350 -9.40 -1.83 -11.57
C ARG A 350 -9.97 -2.48 -10.30
N ALA A 351 -9.61 -2.00 -9.12
CA ALA A 351 -10.08 -2.54 -7.85
C ALA A 351 -11.60 -2.36 -7.65
N GLY A 352 -12.18 -1.32 -8.25
CA GLY A 352 -13.60 -0.99 -8.07
C GLY A 352 -13.94 -0.39 -6.70
N TYR A 353 -12.94 0.00 -5.91
CA TYR A 353 -13.09 0.79 -4.68
C TYR A 353 -11.79 1.55 -4.37
N ASP A 354 -11.87 2.54 -3.48
CA ASP A 354 -10.71 3.24 -2.90
C ASP A 354 -10.90 3.46 -1.39
N PRO A 355 -9.88 3.24 -0.55
CA PRO A 355 -10.00 3.38 0.91
C PRO A 355 -10.34 4.81 1.36
N PHE A 356 -10.11 5.82 0.51
CA PHE A 356 -10.38 7.23 0.78
C PHE A 356 -11.65 7.74 0.11
N ASN A 357 -12.48 6.87 -0.48
CA ASN A 357 -13.72 7.30 -1.12
C ASN A 357 -14.56 8.18 -0.18
N GLY A 358 -14.97 9.36 -0.67
CA GLY A 358 -15.69 10.37 0.09
C GLY A 358 -14.82 11.38 0.86
N PHE A 359 -13.49 11.24 0.87
CA PHE A 359 -12.61 12.23 1.50
C PHE A 359 -12.69 13.57 0.78
N ALA A 360 -12.98 14.64 1.53
CA ALA A 360 -12.81 16.00 1.05
C ALA A 360 -11.32 16.35 0.98
N LEU A 361 -10.90 16.90 -0.16
CA LEU A 361 -9.52 17.21 -0.46
C LEU A 361 -9.33 18.71 -0.64
N GLN A 362 -8.25 19.22 -0.05
CA GLN A 362 -7.72 20.56 -0.32
C GLN A 362 -6.35 20.40 -0.98
N GLY A 363 -6.23 20.88 -2.22
CA GLY A 363 -5.03 20.78 -3.01
C GLY A 363 -5.07 19.57 -3.95
N LEU A 364 -4.98 19.79 -5.27
CA LEU A 364 -5.09 18.73 -6.29
C LEU A 364 -4.02 18.82 -7.38
N LEU A 365 -3.71 17.67 -7.97
CA LEU A 365 -2.82 17.56 -9.13
C LEU A 365 -3.55 18.07 -10.39
N VAL A 366 -2.91 18.99 -11.11
CA VAL A 366 -3.44 19.57 -12.35
C VAL A 366 -2.77 18.98 -13.58
N LEU A 367 -1.46 18.78 -13.51
CA LEU A 367 -0.64 18.31 -14.63
C LEU A 367 0.45 17.38 -14.11
N THR A 368 0.72 16.31 -14.85
CA THR A 368 1.87 15.44 -14.58
C THR A 368 2.71 15.32 -15.84
N LEU A 369 3.99 15.63 -15.69
CA LEU A 369 5.00 15.44 -16.70
C LEU A 369 5.88 14.26 -16.29
N ALA A 370 6.29 13.47 -17.29
CA ALA A 370 7.36 12.50 -17.11
C ALA A 370 8.36 12.67 -18.25
N ARG A 371 9.61 12.96 -17.91
CA ARG A 371 10.70 13.31 -18.84
C ARG A 371 10.29 14.39 -19.84
N GLY A 372 9.63 15.44 -19.36
CA GLY A 372 9.26 16.62 -20.15
C GLY A 372 7.98 16.50 -20.98
N GLU A 373 7.36 15.32 -21.04
CA GLU A 373 6.08 15.13 -21.74
C GLU A 373 4.92 15.09 -20.74
N VAL A 374 3.81 15.74 -21.09
CA VAL A 374 2.55 15.65 -20.35
C VAL A 374 1.98 14.25 -20.48
N ILE A 375 1.86 13.53 -19.35
CA ILE A 375 1.27 12.19 -19.30
C ILE A 375 -0.12 12.18 -18.67
N ALA A 376 -0.46 13.17 -17.86
CA ALA A 376 -1.79 13.35 -17.31
C ALA A 376 -2.13 14.83 -17.19
N ARG A 377 -3.40 15.17 -17.40
CA ARG A 377 -3.96 16.52 -17.26
C ARG A 377 -5.37 16.44 -16.73
N ASP A 378 -5.68 17.23 -15.71
CA ASP A 378 -7.01 17.31 -15.08
C ASP A 378 -7.58 15.93 -14.71
N GLY A 379 -6.73 15.07 -14.14
CA GLY A 379 -7.10 13.73 -13.73
C GLY A 379 -7.40 12.78 -14.90
N GLN A 380 -6.94 13.06 -16.12
CA GLN A 380 -7.05 12.16 -17.26
C GLN A 380 -5.67 11.79 -17.78
N PHE A 381 -5.47 10.50 -18.05
CA PHE A 381 -4.27 10.02 -18.74
C PHE A 381 -4.31 10.44 -20.22
N VAL A 382 -3.27 11.16 -20.65
CA VAL A 382 -3.11 11.64 -22.03
C VAL A 382 -1.78 11.20 -22.66
N GLY A 383 -0.99 10.40 -21.92
CA GLY A 383 0.29 9.90 -22.37
C GLY A 383 0.21 8.70 -23.31
N GLN A 384 1.38 8.24 -23.76
CA GLN A 384 1.52 7.04 -24.59
C GLN A 384 1.85 5.80 -23.74
N LEU A 385 1.08 4.72 -23.94
CA LEU A 385 1.37 3.42 -23.33
C LEU A 385 2.72 2.87 -23.82
N GLY A 386 3.46 2.21 -22.93
CA GLY A 386 4.78 1.64 -23.25
C GLY A 386 5.96 2.60 -23.18
N ARG A 387 5.75 3.91 -22.88
CA ARG A 387 6.86 4.87 -22.74
C ARG A 387 7.72 4.67 -21.49
N GLY A 388 7.30 3.82 -20.55
CA GLY A 388 8.06 3.53 -19.33
C GLY A 388 9.44 2.95 -19.68
N ARG A 389 10.47 3.33 -18.92
CA ARG A 389 11.82 2.81 -19.08
C ARG A 389 12.29 2.20 -17.77
N HIS A 390 13.02 1.09 -17.87
CA HIS A 390 13.73 0.55 -16.72
C HIS A 390 14.86 1.51 -16.34
N LEU A 391 14.96 1.84 -15.06
CA LEU A 391 16.03 2.69 -14.53
C LEU A 391 17.08 1.81 -13.87
N LEU A 392 18.31 1.95 -14.33
CA LEU A 392 19.47 1.45 -13.60
C LEU A 392 19.69 2.34 -12.37
N ARG A 393 20.14 1.74 -11.29
CA ARG A 393 20.32 2.43 -10.01
C ARG A 393 21.78 2.39 -9.66
N HIS A 394 22.31 3.48 -9.13
CA HIS A 394 23.64 3.47 -8.54
C HIS A 394 23.58 2.82 -7.16
N ARG A 395 24.75 2.47 -6.60
CA ARG A 395 24.81 2.09 -5.18
C ARG A 395 24.26 3.23 -4.35
N SER A 396 23.55 2.90 -3.27
CA SER A 396 23.12 3.88 -2.27
C SER A 396 24.37 4.48 -1.63
N HIS A 397 24.83 5.63 -2.13
CA HIS A 397 25.89 6.39 -1.48
C HIS A 397 25.21 7.29 -0.45
N THR A 398 24.75 6.71 0.64
CA THR A 398 24.36 7.47 1.84
C THR A 398 25.64 7.72 2.65
N GLY A 399 26.55 8.47 2.03
CA GLY A 399 27.81 8.91 2.59
C GLY A 399 28.11 10.30 2.01
N ALA A 400 27.58 11.32 2.68
CA ALA A 400 28.05 12.69 2.70
C ALA A 400 27.70 13.27 4.07
#